data_AF-A0A7V9WT34-F1
#
_entry.id   AF-A0A7V9WT34-F1
#
_cell.length_a   1.000
_cell.length_b   1.000
_cell.length_c   1.000
_cell.angle_alpha   90.00
_cell.angle_beta   90.00
_cell.angle_gamma   90.00
#
_symmetry.space_group_name_H-M   'P 1'
#
loop_
_entity.id
_entity.type
_entity.pdbx_description
1 polymer ?
#
loop_
_entity_poly.entity_id
_entity_poly.type
_entity_poly.pdbx_seq_one_letter_code
_entity_poly.pdbx_strand_id
1 'polypeptide(L)'
;MINNLKLEWGDKSLDYLNGEPYRTRVVLKNEDGAYYPIFFDVDAIKKPDSDLLKMALDINYQKNSSGRAEDERFNLLGSKIAEVDAAIEASKKQKEKMEEMMKLTSATLNEIIESITK
;
A
#
# COMPACT_ATOMS: atom_id res chain seq x y z
N MET A 1 -5.34 -30.46 -1.25
CA MET A 1 -4.99 -29.22 -0.55
C MET A 1 -3.61 -28.81 -1.02
N ILE A 2 -3.45 -27.60 -1.56
CA ILE A 2 -2.10 -27.04 -1.76
C ILE A 2 -1.65 -26.64 -0.36
N ASN A 3 -0.73 -27.40 0.24
CA ASN A 3 -0.15 -27.03 1.52
C ASN A 3 0.54 -25.68 1.31
N ASN A 4 -0.02 -24.63 1.90
CA ASN A 4 0.61 -23.31 1.92
C ASN A 4 1.79 -23.41 2.90
N LEU A 5 2.91 -23.91 2.39
CA LEU A 5 4.07 -24.21 3.21
C LEU A 5 4.69 -22.91 3.70
N LYS A 6 4.76 -22.75 5.03
CA LYS A 6 5.38 -21.58 5.65
C LYS A 6 6.86 -21.57 5.28
N LEU A 7 7.25 -20.53 4.55
CA LEU A 7 8.64 -20.28 4.21
C LEU A 7 9.31 -19.45 5.31
N GLU A 8 10.52 -19.85 5.65
CA GLU A 8 11.34 -19.26 6.72
C GLU A 8 12.72 -18.91 6.19
N TRP A 9 13.46 -18.15 7.00
CA TRP A 9 14.82 -17.76 6.70
C TRP A 9 15.74 -18.99 6.60
N GLY A 10 16.43 -19.12 5.46
CA GLY A 10 17.48 -20.10 5.28
C GLY A 10 18.86 -19.50 5.50
N ASP A 11 19.30 -18.65 4.57
CA ASP A 11 20.61 -18.01 4.60
C ASP A 11 20.67 -16.82 3.62
N LYS A 12 21.73 -16.00 3.71
CA LYS A 12 22.09 -15.01 2.70
C LYS A 12 23.56 -15.07 2.30
N SER A 13 23.86 -14.84 1.03
CA SER A 13 25.23 -14.82 0.51
C SER A 13 25.37 -13.87 -0.68
N LEU A 14 26.61 -13.49 -0.99
CA LEU A 14 26.94 -12.88 -2.27
C LEU A 14 27.27 -13.97 -3.29
N ASP A 15 26.76 -13.80 -4.51
CA ASP A 15 27.20 -14.59 -5.66
C ASP A 15 28.27 -13.80 -6.41
N TYR A 16 29.31 -14.51 -6.87
CA TYR A 16 30.45 -13.94 -7.57
C TYR A 16 30.50 -14.43 -9.00
N LEU A 17 30.80 -13.52 -9.92
CA LEU A 17 31.07 -13.81 -11.32
C LEU A 17 32.46 -13.26 -11.66
N ASN A 18 33.40 -14.14 -12.03
CA ASN A 18 34.79 -13.78 -12.28
C ASN A 18 35.48 -13.06 -11.09
N GLY A 19 35.10 -13.40 -9.85
CA GLY A 19 35.66 -12.80 -8.64
C GLY A 19 34.96 -11.51 -8.18
N GLU A 20 34.06 -10.95 -8.99
CA GLU A 20 33.29 -9.76 -8.65
C GLU A 20 31.89 -10.15 -8.13
N PRO A 21 31.43 -9.60 -6.99
CA PRO A 21 30.07 -9.85 -6.52
C PRO A 21 29.05 -9.22 -7.48
N TYR A 22 28.07 -10.01 -7.93
CA TYR A 22 27.08 -9.53 -8.93
C TYR A 22 25.63 -9.59 -8.45
N ARG A 23 25.34 -10.32 -7.36
CA ARG A 23 24.01 -10.30 -6.71
C ARG A 23 24.06 -10.83 -5.28
N THR A 24 23.06 -10.46 -4.50
CA THR A 24 22.77 -11.09 -3.20
C THR A 24 21.78 -12.22 -3.40
N ARG A 25 22.08 -13.40 -2.87
CA ARG A 25 21.18 -14.55 -2.80
C ARG A 25 20.62 -14.66 -1.39
N VAL A 26 19.29 -14.74 -1.27
CA VAL A 26 18.58 -15.08 -0.04
C VAL A 26 17.85 -16.38 -0.28
N VAL A 27 17.96 -17.32 0.64
CA VAL A 27 17.30 -18.62 0.53
C VAL A 27 16.14 -18.66 1.51
N LEU A 28 14.95 -18.98 1.00
CA LEU A 28 13.80 -19.36 1.80
C LEU A 28 13.69 -20.89 1.87
N LYS A 29 13.41 -21.42 3.04
CA LYS A 29 13.26 -22.87 3.28
C LYS A 29 11.97 -23.20 4.04
N ASN A 30 11.60 -24.46 4.08
CA ASN A 30 10.56 -24.98 4.98
C ASN A 30 11.00 -26.33 5.57
N GLU A 31 10.20 -26.85 6.49
CA GLU A 31 10.46 -28.14 7.15
C GLU A 31 10.40 -29.34 6.18
N ASP A 32 9.66 -29.20 5.08
CA ASP A 32 9.51 -30.23 4.04
C ASP A 32 10.70 -30.28 3.05
N GLY A 33 11.74 -29.49 3.29
CA GLY A 33 12.97 -29.48 2.48
C GLY A 33 12.90 -28.59 1.23
N ALA A 34 11.93 -27.68 1.14
CA ALA A 34 11.90 -26.71 0.07
C ALA A 34 13.08 -25.73 0.15
N TYR A 35 13.53 -25.29 -1.02
CA TYR A 35 14.70 -24.45 -1.18
C TYR A 35 14.44 -23.43 -2.29
N TYR A 36 14.14 -22.19 -1.92
CA TYR A 36 13.77 -21.12 -2.84
C TYR A 36 14.81 -19.99 -2.82
N PRO A 37 15.73 -19.95 -3.80
CA PRO A 37 16.66 -18.85 -3.92
C PRO A 37 15.98 -17.62 -4.53
N ILE A 38 16.02 -16.51 -3.81
CA ILE A 38 15.59 -15.19 -4.24
C ILE A 38 16.83 -14.32 -4.42
N PHE A 39 16.88 -13.57 -5.52
CA PHE A 39 18.03 -12.76 -5.89
C PHE A 39 17.70 -11.27 -5.80
N PHE A 40 18.61 -10.52 -5.20
CA PHE A 40 18.58 -9.07 -5.07
C PHE A 40 19.87 -8.47 -5.58
N ASP A 41 19.93 -7.15 -5.68
CA ASP A 41 21.16 -6.42 -5.99
C ASP A 41 22.27 -6.68 -4.96
N VAL A 42 23.51 -6.45 -5.36
CA VAL A 42 24.72 -6.69 -4.52
C VAL A 42 24.63 -5.97 -3.18
N ASP A 43 24.13 -4.73 -3.16
CA ASP A 43 24.06 -3.93 -1.94
C ASP A 43 23.03 -4.45 -0.92
N ALA A 44 22.09 -5.30 -1.34
CA ALA A 44 21.09 -5.87 -0.45
C ALA A 44 21.71 -6.72 0.68
N ILE A 45 22.93 -7.25 0.49
CA ILE A 45 23.65 -8.02 1.51
C ILE A 45 23.83 -7.24 2.83
N LYS A 46 23.87 -5.91 2.76
CA LYS A 46 24.05 -5.00 3.91
C LYS A 46 22.76 -4.82 4.73
N LYS A 47 21.62 -5.26 4.21
CA LYS A 47 20.33 -5.13 4.92
C LYS A 47 20.20 -6.15 6.07
N PRO A 48 19.41 -5.82 7.10
CA PRO A 48 19.02 -6.78 8.14
C PRO A 48 18.30 -8.00 7.56
N ASP A 49 18.48 -9.15 8.20
CA ASP A 49 17.88 -10.42 7.76
C ASP A 49 16.35 -10.37 7.81
N SER A 50 15.78 -9.66 8.79
CA SER A 50 14.33 -9.44 8.90
C SER A 50 13.75 -8.72 7.68
N ASP A 51 14.48 -7.73 7.16
CA ASP A 51 14.05 -6.94 6.01
C ASP A 51 14.15 -7.78 4.74
N LEU A 52 15.27 -8.50 4.58
CA LEU A 52 15.48 -9.41 3.46
C LEU A 52 14.46 -10.56 3.44
N LEU A 53 14.11 -11.12 4.61
CA LEU A 53 13.07 -12.14 4.74
C LEU A 53 11.73 -11.61 4.23
N LYS A 54 11.31 -10.42 4.68
CA LYS A 54 10.05 -9.81 4.26
C LYS A 54 10.01 -9.56 2.75
N MET A 55 11.08 -9.01 2.19
CA MET A 55 11.20 -8.78 0.76
C MET A 55 11.18 -10.09 -0.05
N ALA A 56 11.88 -11.12 0.42
CA ALA A 56 11.94 -12.41 -0.25
C ALA A 56 10.59 -13.13 -0.24
N LEU A 57 9.85 -13.07 0.88
CA LEU A 57 8.50 -13.61 0.99
C LEU A 57 7.52 -12.91 0.05
N ASP A 58 7.60 -11.58 -0.07
CA ASP A 58 6.76 -10.80 -0.98
C ASP A 58 7.02 -11.18 -2.46
N ILE A 59 8.29 -11.25 -2.87
CA ILE A 59 8.66 -11.70 -4.23
C ILE A 59 8.17 -13.14 -4.48
N ASN A 60 8.34 -14.04 -3.51
CA ASN A 60 7.87 -15.41 -3.63
C ASN A 60 6.33 -15.49 -3.71
N TYR A 61 5.63 -14.68 -2.92
CA TYR A 61 4.17 -14.58 -2.96
C TYR A 61 3.68 -14.09 -4.33
N GLN A 62 4.27 -13.02 -4.85
CA GLN A 62 3.94 -12.47 -6.16
C GLN A 62 4.17 -13.47 -7.29
N LYS A 63 5.32 -14.18 -7.29
CA LYS A 63 5.63 -15.19 -8.30
C LYS A 63 4.69 -16.40 -8.27
N ASN A 64 4.28 -16.83 -7.08
CA ASN A 64 3.46 -18.03 -6.92
C ASN A 64 1.95 -17.76 -6.90
N SER A 65 1.54 -16.48 -6.89
CA SER A 65 0.13 -16.07 -6.79
C SER A 65 -0.28 -15.17 -7.96
N SER A 66 0.06 -15.59 -9.19
CA SER A 66 -0.42 -14.94 -10.42
C SER A 66 -1.95 -14.80 -10.35
N GLY A 67 -2.45 -13.56 -10.34
CA GLY A 67 -3.86 -13.22 -10.12
C GLY A 67 -4.14 -12.59 -8.75
N ARG A 68 -3.88 -13.29 -7.64
CA ARG A 68 -4.29 -12.82 -6.29
C ARG A 68 -3.56 -11.57 -5.81
N ALA A 69 -2.26 -11.49 -6.04
CA ALA A 69 -1.48 -10.32 -5.61
C ALA A 69 -1.87 -9.04 -6.38
N GLU A 70 -2.29 -9.23 -7.63
CA GLU A 70 -2.82 -8.17 -8.49
C GLU A 70 -4.24 -7.80 -8.05
N ASP A 71 -5.13 -8.78 -7.84
CA ASP A 71 -6.49 -8.59 -7.33
C ASP A 71 -6.52 -7.87 -5.98
N GLU A 72 -5.66 -8.26 -5.02
CA GLU A 72 -5.55 -7.59 -3.71
C GLU A 72 -5.11 -6.13 -3.84
N ARG A 73 -4.14 -5.85 -4.73
CA ARG A 73 -3.71 -4.48 -5.03
C ARG A 73 -4.82 -3.66 -5.69
N PHE A 74 -5.52 -4.23 -6.67
CA PHE A 74 -6.64 -3.57 -7.33
C PHE A 74 -7.80 -3.32 -6.38
N ASN A 75 -8.14 -4.28 -5.51
CA ASN A 75 -9.18 -4.13 -4.50
C ASN A 75 -8.83 -3.03 -3.49
N LEU A 76 -7.57 -2.97 -3.04
CA LEU A 76 -7.10 -1.89 -2.16
C LEU A 76 -7.21 -0.51 -2.83
N LEU A 77 -6.81 -0.42 -4.09
CA LEU A 77 -6.93 0.82 -4.87
C LEU A 77 -8.40 1.22 -5.07
N GLY A 78 -9.27 0.27 -5.40
CA GLY A 78 -10.72 0.49 -5.53
C GLY A 78 -11.34 1.01 -4.23
N SER A 79 -10.99 0.42 -3.08
CA SER A 79 -11.46 0.89 -1.77
C SER A 79 -11.00 2.32 -1.47
N LYS A 80 -9.74 2.65 -1.76
CA LYS A 80 -9.21 4.01 -1.56
C LYS A 80 -9.90 5.03 -2.48
N ILE A 81 -10.17 4.66 -3.72
CA ILE A 81 -10.90 5.53 -4.66
C ILE A 81 -12.33 5.77 -4.14
N ALA A 82 -13.02 4.73 -3.69
CA ALA A 82 -14.36 4.86 -3.13
C ALA A 82 -14.39 5.76 -1.87
N GLU A 83 -13.40 5.67 -1.00
CA GLU A 83 -13.25 6.58 0.16
C GLU A 83 -13.04 8.03 -0.28
N VAL A 84 -12.22 8.26 -1.30
CA VAL A 84 -11.97 9.60 -1.84
C VAL A 84 -13.24 10.17 -2.49
N ASP A 85 -13.97 9.39 -3.27
CA ASP A 85 -15.23 9.80 -3.88
C ASP A 85 -16.27 10.17 -2.81
N ALA A 86 -16.38 9.36 -1.75
CA ALA A 86 -17.26 9.66 -0.62
C ALA A 86 -16.86 10.97 0.10
N ALA A 87 -15.55 11.21 0.27
CA ALA A 87 -15.05 12.44 0.87
C ALA A 87 -15.33 13.68 -0.01
N ILE A 88 -15.20 13.54 -1.33
CA ILE A 88 -15.53 14.60 -2.30
C ILE A 88 -17.02 14.93 -2.22
N GLU A 89 -17.89 13.93 -2.22
CA GLU A 89 -19.34 14.14 -2.11
C GLU A 89 -19.75 14.77 -0.77
N ALA A 90 -19.12 14.35 0.33
CA ALA A 90 -19.33 15.00 1.64
C ALA A 90 -18.89 16.46 1.63
N SER A 91 -17.75 16.77 0.97
CA SER A 91 -17.24 18.13 0.83
C SER A 91 -18.16 19.01 -0.02
N LYS A 92 -18.69 18.50 -1.13
CA LYS A 92 -19.69 19.22 -1.95
C LYS A 92 -20.95 19.57 -1.13
N LYS A 93 -21.50 18.60 -0.39
CA LYS A 93 -22.67 18.84 0.47
C LYS A 93 -22.40 19.88 1.56
N GLN A 94 -21.20 19.88 2.15
CA GLN A 94 -20.81 20.92 3.11
C GLN A 94 -20.72 22.30 2.44
N LYS A 95 -20.17 22.39 1.23
CA LYS A 95 -20.12 23.65 0.47
C LYS A 95 -21.53 24.18 0.18
N GLU A 96 -22.43 23.33 -0.29
CA GLU A 96 -23.83 23.71 -0.55
C GLU A 96 -24.52 24.23 0.73
N LYS A 97 -24.39 23.52 1.85
CA LYS A 97 -24.92 23.98 3.15
C LYS A 97 -24.30 25.30 3.60
N MET A 98 -23.01 25.49 3.37
CA MET A 98 -22.32 26.74 3.69
C MET A 98 -22.86 27.89 2.84
N GLU A 99 -23.07 27.67 1.54
CA GLU A 99 -23.65 28.65 0.62
C GLU A 99 -25.09 29.02 1.02
N GLU A 100 -25.92 28.04 1.38
CA GLU A 100 -27.27 28.29 1.89
C GLU A 100 -27.24 29.09 3.20
N MET A 101 -26.38 28.70 4.14
CA MET A 101 -26.21 29.42 5.41
C MET A 101 -25.74 30.85 5.18
N MET A 102 -24.80 31.08 4.26
CA MET A 102 -24.36 32.43 3.89
C MET A 102 -25.51 33.25 3.30
N LYS A 103 -26.30 32.69 2.37
CA LYS A 103 -27.48 33.38 1.81
C LYS A 103 -28.49 33.75 2.89
N LEU A 104 -28.78 32.83 3.80
CA LEU A 104 -29.72 33.05 4.90
C LEU A 104 -29.21 34.14 5.85
N THR A 105 -27.92 34.08 6.21
CA THR A 105 -27.27 35.08 7.08
C THR A 105 -27.29 36.46 6.43
N SER A 106 -26.99 36.56 5.14
CA SER A 106 -27.07 37.82 4.39
C SER A 106 -28.50 38.38 4.35
N ALA A 107 -29.50 37.53 4.13
CA ALA A 107 -30.90 37.95 4.14
C ALA A 107 -31.31 38.50 5.52
N THR A 108 -30.98 37.80 6.61
CA THR A 108 -31.27 38.24 7.97
C THR A 108 -30.55 39.56 8.32
N LEU A 109 -29.30 39.74 7.89
CA LEU A 109 -28.58 41.00 8.09
C LEU A 109 -29.28 42.16 7.39
N ASN A 110 -29.77 41.97 6.17
CA ASN A 110 -30.51 43.00 5.44
C ASN A 110 -31.83 43.35 6.15
N GLU A 111 -32.59 42.36 6.62
CA GLU A 111 -33.83 42.58 7.37
C GLU A 111 -33.59 43.38 8.66
N ILE A 112 -32.51 43.06 9.39
CA ILE A 112 -32.10 43.81 10.58
C ILE A 112 -31.82 45.27 10.20
N ILE A 113 -30.98 45.53 9.19
CA ILE A 113 -30.66 46.88 8.73
C ILE A 113 -31.94 47.67 8.38
N GLU A 114 -32.86 47.07 7.64
CA GLU A 114 -34.14 47.71 7.27
C GLU A 114 -34.98 48.08 8.50
N SER A 115 -34.98 47.26 9.55
CA SER A 115 -35.74 47.51 10.78
C SER A 115 -35.22 48.67 11.63
N ILE A 116 -33.91 48.98 11.57
CA ILE A 116 -33.28 50.07 12.34
C ILE A 116 -33.19 51.39 11.55
N THR A 117 -33.48 51.36 10.25
CA THR A 117 -33.42 52.55 9.38
C THR A 117 -34.81 53.18 9.13
N LYS A 118 -35.88 52.55 9.63
CA LYS A 118 -37.24 53.10 9.71
C LYS A 118 -37.46 53.85 11.02
#